data_AF-A0A1X2GCX6-F1
#
_entry.id   AF-A0A1X2GCX6-F1
#
_cell.length_a   1.000
_cell.length_b   1.000
_cell.length_c   1.000
_cell.angle_alpha   90.00
_cell.angle_beta   90.00
_cell.angle_gamma   90.00
#
_symmetry.space_group_name_H-M   'P 1'
#
loop_
_entity.id
_entity.type
_entity.pdbx_description
1 polymer ?
#
loop_
_entity_poly.entity_id
_entity_poly.type
_entity_poly.pdbx_seq_one_letter_code
_entity_poly.pdbx_strand_id
1 'polypeptide(L)'
;MLEIIVHGIDIWQDSSTSELTVYRRVAALLDHLFMGTAIELVDGECTSESTKAAMALYNSCTGRFGLVYGRKIDWMTIVGHNNERIELSANEWKRANVSDTIALTQQAKNLRSNATILSKLIKMGCTPAILAMDWIGMCGYLYYLTFVEQHGIFVANTFAKLVIPTSLDDIESAVTTINALFKWRV
;
A
#
# COMPACT_ATOMS: atom_id res chain seq x y z
N MET A 1 1.13 -19.48 4.02
CA MET A 1 1.99 -18.32 3.69
C MET A 1 3.47 -18.68 3.67
N LEU A 2 4.08 -19.18 4.77
CA LEU A 2 5.50 -19.57 4.73
C LEU A 2 5.80 -20.62 3.64
N GLU A 3 4.93 -21.63 3.51
CA GLU A 3 5.04 -22.63 2.45
C GLU A 3 5.03 -22.03 1.03
N ILE A 4 4.21 -20.99 0.78
CA ILE A 4 4.16 -20.28 -0.51
C ILE A 4 5.51 -19.60 -0.80
N ILE A 5 6.11 -18.99 0.23
CA ILE A 5 7.41 -18.34 0.12
C ILE A 5 8.49 -19.39 -0.18
N VAL A 6 8.50 -20.51 0.56
CA VAL A 6 9.51 -21.58 0.41
C VAL A 6 9.44 -22.23 -0.96
N HIS A 7 8.25 -22.64 -1.42
CA HIS A 7 8.09 -23.24 -2.76
C HIS A 7 8.43 -22.27 -3.89
N GLY A 8 8.30 -20.97 -3.65
CA GLY A 8 8.61 -19.92 -4.62
C GLY A 8 10.08 -19.46 -4.62
N ILE A 9 10.96 -20.03 -3.79
CA ILE A 9 12.26 -19.41 -3.49
C ILE A 9 13.20 -19.27 -4.68
N ASP A 10 13.23 -20.27 -5.54
CA ASP A 10 14.02 -20.24 -6.77
C ASP A 10 13.52 -19.16 -7.74
N ILE A 11 12.23 -18.85 -7.68
CA ILE A 11 11.57 -17.84 -8.50
C ILE A 11 11.84 -16.43 -7.92
N TRP A 12 11.97 -16.29 -6.59
CA TRP A 12 12.28 -15.03 -5.90
C TRP A 12 13.68 -14.49 -6.21
N GLN A 13 14.64 -15.35 -6.57
CA GLN A 13 16.04 -15.00 -6.84
C GLN A 13 16.26 -14.12 -8.07
N ASP A 14 15.34 -14.15 -9.03
CA ASP A 14 15.52 -13.44 -10.28
C ASP A 14 15.40 -11.92 -10.11
N SER A 15 16.54 -11.25 -10.00
CA SER A 15 16.67 -9.80 -9.87
C SER A 15 16.36 -9.03 -11.16
N SER A 16 16.17 -9.73 -12.29
CA SER A 16 15.75 -9.14 -13.57
C SER A 16 14.23 -9.03 -13.72
N THR A 17 13.48 -9.45 -12.69
CA THR A 17 12.02 -9.45 -12.72
C THR A 17 11.41 -8.05 -12.82
N SER A 18 10.40 -7.93 -13.68
CA SER A 18 9.64 -6.69 -13.85
C SER A 18 8.87 -6.33 -12.57
N GLU A 19 8.54 -5.05 -12.42
CA GLU A 19 7.74 -4.52 -11.30
C GLU A 19 6.43 -5.31 -11.12
N LEU A 20 5.73 -5.62 -12.22
CA LEU A 20 4.51 -6.42 -12.23
C LEU A 20 4.71 -7.84 -11.68
N THR A 21 5.85 -8.48 -11.97
CA THR A 21 6.14 -9.83 -11.48
C THR A 21 6.39 -9.82 -9.97
N VAL A 22 7.17 -8.87 -9.47
CA VAL A 22 7.41 -8.68 -8.02
C VAL A 22 6.09 -8.38 -7.31
N TYR A 23 5.29 -7.49 -7.87
CA TYR A 23 3.97 -7.14 -7.36
C TYR A 23 3.04 -8.36 -7.23
N ARG A 24 2.80 -9.11 -8.33
CA ARG A 24 1.85 -10.26 -8.34
C ARG A 24 2.17 -11.30 -7.29
N ARG A 25 3.46 -11.48 -7.07
CA ARG A 25 3.99 -12.41 -6.10
C ARG A 25 3.70 -12.00 -4.65
N VAL A 26 3.88 -10.72 -4.31
CA VAL A 26 3.47 -10.20 -3.00
C VAL A 26 1.95 -10.20 -2.87
N ALA A 27 1.23 -9.86 -3.94
CA ALA A 27 -0.24 -9.90 -3.96
C ALA A 27 -0.78 -11.28 -3.60
N ALA A 28 -0.20 -12.36 -4.13
CA ALA A 28 -0.61 -13.73 -3.79
C ALA A 28 -0.48 -14.05 -2.29
N LEU A 29 0.53 -13.50 -1.59
CA LEU A 29 0.65 -13.66 -0.14
C LEU A 29 -0.45 -12.89 0.60
N LEU A 30 -0.79 -11.70 0.11
CA LEU A 30 -1.82 -10.84 0.69
C LEU A 30 -3.23 -11.40 0.44
N ASP A 31 -3.49 -12.02 -0.72
CA ASP A 31 -4.74 -12.76 -0.98
C ASP A 31 -4.98 -13.83 0.09
N HIS A 32 -3.93 -14.57 0.46
CA HIS A 32 -4.01 -15.57 1.54
C HIS A 32 -4.16 -14.92 2.91
N LEU A 33 -3.52 -13.77 3.14
CA LEU A 33 -3.64 -13.03 4.40
C LEU A 33 -5.08 -12.56 4.63
N PHE A 34 -5.72 -11.97 3.62
CA PHE A 34 -7.06 -11.41 3.74
C PHE A 34 -8.18 -12.41 3.44
N MET A 35 -7.84 -13.66 3.11
CA MET A 35 -8.81 -14.73 2.96
C MET A 35 -9.74 -14.83 4.18
N GLY A 36 -11.05 -14.85 3.90
CA GLY A 36 -12.10 -14.90 4.91
C GLY A 36 -12.37 -13.59 5.65
N THR A 37 -11.75 -12.48 5.25
CA THR A 37 -12.06 -11.13 5.74
C THR A 37 -12.96 -10.38 4.74
N ALA A 38 -13.50 -9.23 5.15
CA ALA A 38 -14.22 -8.32 4.24
C ALA A 38 -13.28 -7.42 3.42
N ILE A 39 -11.96 -7.52 3.62
CA ILE A 39 -10.97 -6.73 2.91
C ILE A 39 -10.77 -7.34 1.53
N GLU A 40 -11.02 -6.53 0.51
CA GLU A 40 -10.80 -6.88 -0.88
C GLU A 40 -9.54 -6.16 -1.39
N LEU A 41 -8.87 -6.84 -2.32
CA LEU A 41 -7.65 -6.38 -2.95
C LEU A 41 -7.97 -5.97 -4.38
N VAL A 42 -7.77 -4.70 -4.71
CA VAL A 42 -8.03 -4.16 -6.04
C VAL A 42 -6.72 -3.87 -6.76
N ASP A 43 -6.47 -4.66 -7.80
CA ASP A 43 -5.34 -4.56 -8.73
C ASP A 43 -5.73 -3.78 -10.00
N GLY A 44 -4.72 -3.35 -10.77
CA GLY A 44 -4.86 -3.02 -12.19
C GLY A 44 -4.86 -1.52 -12.48
N GLU A 45 -4.05 -0.75 -11.74
CA GLU A 45 -4.05 0.71 -11.82
C GLU A 45 -5.41 1.32 -11.47
N CYS A 46 -6.02 0.85 -10.37
CA CYS A 46 -7.31 1.36 -9.93
C CYS A 46 -7.20 2.85 -9.57
N THR A 47 -8.20 3.63 -9.98
CA THR A 47 -8.23 5.07 -9.71
C THR A 47 -8.81 5.32 -8.32
N SER A 48 -8.04 5.94 -7.42
CA SER A 48 -8.54 6.32 -6.10
C SER A 48 -9.50 7.51 -6.18
N GLU A 49 -10.73 7.29 -5.73
CA GLU A 49 -11.75 8.33 -5.58
C GLU A 49 -11.39 9.29 -4.44
N SER A 50 -10.66 8.85 -3.41
CA SER A 50 -10.18 9.77 -2.34
C SER A 50 -9.21 10.82 -2.90
N THR A 51 -8.27 10.40 -3.74
CA THR A 51 -7.32 11.33 -4.38
C THR A 51 -8.02 12.27 -5.38
N LYS A 52 -9.02 11.76 -6.09
CA LYS A 52 -9.86 12.55 -7.01
C LYS A 52 -10.66 13.62 -6.27
N ALA A 53 -11.30 13.26 -5.15
CA ALA A 53 -12.05 14.18 -4.31
C ALA A 53 -11.14 15.28 -3.72
N ALA A 54 -9.94 14.91 -3.27
CA ALA A 54 -8.95 15.86 -2.78
C ALA A 54 -8.50 16.85 -3.88
N MET A 55 -8.27 16.36 -5.10
CA MET A 55 -7.92 17.20 -6.24
C MET A 55 -9.08 18.13 -6.66
N ALA A 56 -10.32 17.64 -6.62
CA ALA A 56 -11.50 18.46 -6.91
C ALA A 56 -11.66 19.60 -5.90
N LEU A 57 -11.43 19.32 -4.61
CA LEU A 57 -11.42 20.34 -3.56
C LEU A 57 -10.32 21.38 -3.79
N TYR A 58 -9.09 20.93 -4.05
CA TYR A 58 -7.96 21.83 -4.34
C TYR A 58 -8.25 22.75 -5.53
N ASN A 59 -8.80 22.18 -6.61
CA ASN A 59 -9.18 22.91 -7.81
C ASN A 59 -10.27 23.96 -7.53
N SER A 60 -11.28 23.61 -6.73
CA SER A 60 -12.32 24.54 -6.30
C SER A 60 -11.74 25.69 -5.48
N CYS A 61 -10.83 25.42 -4.53
CA CYS A 61 -10.18 26.45 -3.71
C CYS A 61 -9.22 27.35 -4.51
N THR A 62 -8.67 26.86 -5.62
CA THR A 62 -7.69 27.59 -6.44
C THR A 62 -8.26 28.16 -7.74
N GLY A 63 -9.57 28.00 -7.98
CA GLY A 63 -10.24 28.49 -9.18
C GLY A 63 -9.81 27.77 -10.48
N ARG A 64 -9.28 26.55 -10.38
CA ARG A 64 -8.94 25.72 -11.54
C ARG A 64 -10.15 24.88 -11.94
N PHE A 65 -10.73 25.16 -13.09
CA PHE A 65 -11.89 24.42 -13.60
C PHE A 65 -11.45 23.47 -14.73
N GLY A 66 -11.75 22.18 -14.58
CA GLY A 66 -11.38 21.14 -15.55
C GLY A 66 -11.75 19.74 -15.06
N LEU A 67 -11.59 18.74 -15.94
CA LEU A 67 -11.77 17.33 -15.58
C LEU A 67 -10.76 16.92 -14.50
N VAL A 68 -11.26 16.26 -13.45
CA VAL A 68 -10.45 15.78 -12.34
C VAL A 68 -10.34 14.27 -12.40
N TYR A 69 -9.09 13.79 -12.39
CA TYR A 69 -8.78 12.37 -12.36
C TYR A 69 -8.14 12.02 -11.03
N GLY A 70 -8.52 10.87 -10.48
CA GLY A 70 -7.82 10.29 -9.35
C GLY A 70 -6.47 9.73 -9.77
N ARG A 71 -5.63 9.46 -8.77
CA ARG A 71 -4.38 8.74 -8.98
C ARG A 71 -4.67 7.26 -9.23
N LYS A 72 -4.00 6.72 -10.25
CA LYS A 72 -3.88 5.27 -10.46
C LYS A 72 -2.94 4.67 -9.43
N ILE A 73 -3.42 3.65 -8.73
CA ILE A 73 -2.70 2.96 -7.67
C ILE A 73 -2.45 1.53 -8.14
N ASP A 74 -1.23 1.03 -7.96
CA ASP A 74 -0.88 -0.36 -8.28
C ASP A 74 -1.82 -1.32 -7.55
N TRP A 75 -1.99 -1.10 -6.25
CA TRP A 75 -2.82 -1.94 -5.41
C TRP A 75 -3.49 -1.18 -4.27
N MET A 76 -4.79 -1.40 -4.12
CA MET A 76 -5.61 -0.75 -3.11
C MET A 76 -6.33 -1.77 -2.26
N THR A 77 -6.25 -1.61 -0.95
CA THR A 77 -7.13 -2.35 -0.04
C THR A 77 -8.44 -1.60 0.10
N ILE A 78 -9.55 -2.31 -0.03
CA ILE A 78 -10.88 -1.76 0.12
C ILE A 78 -11.74 -2.66 1.00
N VAL A 79 -12.86 -2.13 1.48
CA VAL A 79 -13.96 -2.92 2.05
C VAL A 79 -15.25 -2.54 1.34
N GLY A 80 -16.05 -3.53 0.97
CA GLY A 80 -17.41 -3.34 0.51
C GLY A 80 -18.36 -3.05 1.68
N HIS A 81 -19.07 -1.93 1.64
CA HIS A 81 -20.08 -1.59 2.65
C HIS A 81 -21.28 -0.89 1.99
N ASN A 82 -22.50 -1.41 2.16
CA ASN A 82 -23.74 -0.83 1.60
C ASN A 82 -23.66 -0.49 0.09
N ASN A 83 -23.11 -1.41 -0.72
CA ASN A 83 -22.82 -1.21 -2.16
C ASN A 83 -21.79 -0.11 -2.49
N GLU A 84 -21.12 0.44 -1.49
CA GLU A 84 -19.99 1.36 -1.66
C GLU A 84 -18.67 0.64 -1.44
N ARG A 85 -17.64 1.11 -2.14
CA ARG A 85 -16.25 0.69 -1.91
C ARG A 85 -15.56 1.72 -1.05
N ILE A 86 -15.15 1.32 0.15
CA ILE A 86 -14.40 2.16 1.08
C ILE A 86 -12.92 1.84 0.92
N GLU A 87 -12.14 2.84 0.51
CA GLU A 87 -10.68 2.73 0.38
C GLU A 87 -10.06 2.71 1.78
N LEU A 88 -9.20 1.72 2.06
CA LEU A 88 -8.48 1.60 3.34
C LEU A 88 -7.02 2.05 3.22
N SER A 89 -6.32 1.62 2.19
CA SER A 89 -4.97 2.11 1.87
C SER A 89 -4.58 1.88 0.41
N ALA A 90 -3.70 2.74 -0.08
CA ALA A 90 -2.97 2.61 -1.33
C ALA A 90 -1.56 2.03 -1.05
N ASN A 91 -1.11 1.11 -1.88
CA ASN A 91 0.20 0.50 -1.73
C ASN A 91 0.84 0.44 -3.12
N GLU A 92 2.15 0.69 -3.18
CA GLU A 92 2.86 0.94 -4.43
C GLU A 92 4.16 0.15 -4.48
N TRP A 93 4.53 -0.29 -5.69
CA TRP A 93 5.72 -1.08 -5.94
C TRP A 93 6.65 -0.34 -6.88
N LYS A 94 7.95 -0.52 -6.69
CA LYS A 94 8.98 -0.17 -7.66
C LYS A 94 9.93 -1.35 -7.85
N ARG A 95 10.51 -1.47 -9.04
CA ARG A 95 11.59 -2.43 -9.31
C ARG A 95 12.82 -2.17 -8.43
N ALA A 96 13.61 -3.22 -8.17
CA ALA A 96 14.76 -3.17 -7.27
C ALA A 96 15.86 -2.18 -7.69
N ASN A 97 16.07 -1.98 -9.00
CA ASN A 97 17.13 -1.13 -9.56
C ASN A 97 16.66 0.29 -9.90
N VAL A 98 15.58 0.75 -9.29
CA VAL A 98 15.15 2.15 -9.40
C VAL A 98 16.15 3.06 -8.68
N SER A 99 16.34 4.29 -9.15
CA SER A 99 17.19 5.25 -8.43
C SER A 99 16.51 5.72 -7.15
N ASP A 100 17.31 6.09 -6.15
CA ASP A 100 16.83 6.60 -4.86
C ASP A 100 15.87 7.78 -5.03
N THR A 101 16.15 8.69 -5.96
CA THR A 101 15.28 9.83 -6.26
C THR A 101 13.89 9.38 -6.72
N ILE A 102 13.81 8.36 -7.57
CA ILE A 102 12.52 7.85 -8.06
C ILE A 102 11.80 7.10 -6.94
N ALA A 103 12.52 6.28 -6.15
CA ALA A 103 11.98 5.60 -4.98
C ALA A 103 11.37 6.59 -3.97
N LEU A 104 12.12 7.62 -3.57
CA LEU A 104 11.66 8.66 -2.64
C LEU A 104 10.47 9.43 -3.21
N THR A 105 10.51 9.77 -4.50
CA THR A 105 9.39 10.45 -5.17
C THR A 105 8.12 9.59 -5.15
N GLN A 106 8.24 8.28 -5.36
CA GLN A 106 7.12 7.36 -5.32
C GLN A 106 6.55 7.23 -3.90
N GLN A 107 7.40 7.01 -2.90
CA GLN A 107 7.00 6.90 -1.50
C GLN A 107 6.30 8.18 -1.01
N ALA A 108 6.83 9.36 -1.38
CA ALA A 108 6.18 10.65 -1.07
C ALA A 108 4.81 10.82 -1.77
N LYS A 109 4.63 10.26 -2.97
CA LYS A 109 3.32 10.24 -3.65
C LYS A 109 2.36 9.28 -2.94
N ASN A 110 2.83 8.11 -2.51
CA ASN A 110 2.01 7.14 -1.80
C ASN A 110 1.53 7.68 -0.45
N LEU A 111 2.44 8.29 0.34
CA LEU A 111 2.10 8.96 1.60
C LEU A 111 0.97 9.99 1.44
N ARG A 112 1.05 10.85 0.42
CA ARG A 112 -0.01 11.83 0.14
C ARG A 112 -1.32 11.17 -0.26
N SER A 113 -1.27 10.10 -1.05
CA SER A 113 -2.47 9.35 -1.46
C SER A 113 -3.15 8.73 -0.25
N ASN A 114 -2.38 8.06 0.62
CA ASN A 114 -2.85 7.52 1.88
C ASN A 114 -3.36 8.60 2.85
N ALA A 115 -2.76 9.79 2.87
CA ALA A 115 -3.29 10.90 3.66
C ALA A 115 -4.69 11.35 3.17
N THR A 116 -4.94 11.33 1.85
CA THR A 116 -6.29 11.63 1.32
C THR A 116 -7.30 10.54 1.67
N ILE A 117 -6.89 9.27 1.64
CA ILE A 117 -7.72 8.13 2.07
C ILE A 117 -8.06 8.27 3.56
N LEU A 118 -7.05 8.47 4.41
CA LEU A 118 -7.23 8.66 5.85
C LEU A 118 -8.12 9.87 6.16
N SER A 119 -7.96 10.97 5.43
CA SER A 119 -8.83 12.15 5.57
C SER A 119 -10.31 11.82 5.32
N LYS A 120 -10.59 10.95 4.35
CA LYS A 120 -11.95 10.48 4.06
C LYS A 120 -12.47 9.58 5.18
N LEU A 121 -11.67 8.63 5.64
CA LEU A 121 -12.04 7.72 6.74
C LEU A 121 -12.32 8.45 8.06
N ILE A 122 -11.53 9.48 8.38
CA ILE A 122 -11.76 10.35 9.55
C ILE A 122 -13.11 11.07 9.42
N LYS A 123 -13.41 11.65 8.25
CA LYS A 123 -14.69 12.33 7.99
C LYS A 123 -15.90 11.38 8.10
N MET A 124 -15.69 10.10 7.79
CA MET A 124 -16.70 9.05 7.96
C MET A 124 -16.81 8.54 9.40
N GLY A 125 -15.92 8.97 10.31
CA GLY A 125 -15.88 8.50 11.70
C GLY A 125 -15.33 7.07 11.86
N CYS A 126 -14.59 6.56 10.87
CA CYS A 126 -14.13 5.16 10.87
C CYS A 126 -12.88 4.93 11.72
N THR A 127 -11.80 5.67 11.44
CA THR A 127 -10.49 5.48 12.10
C THR A 127 -9.64 6.74 12.01
N PRO A 128 -8.85 7.07 13.05
CA PRO A 128 -7.87 8.16 13.01
C PRO A 128 -6.54 7.77 12.33
N ALA A 129 -6.41 6.52 11.87
CA ALA A 129 -5.17 6.02 11.29
C ALA A 129 -5.36 4.84 10.33
N ILE A 130 -4.36 4.64 9.48
CA ILE A 130 -4.30 3.52 8.53
C ILE A 130 -2.91 2.88 8.51
N LEU A 131 -2.86 1.64 8.04
CA LEU A 131 -1.63 0.92 7.72
C LEU A 131 -1.51 0.81 6.19
N ALA A 132 -0.31 1.10 5.69
CA ALA A 132 0.02 1.09 4.26
C ALA A 132 1.47 0.66 4.05
N MET A 133 1.81 0.30 2.82
CA MET A 133 3.11 -0.23 2.44
C MET A 133 3.67 0.45 1.20
N ASP A 134 4.99 0.49 1.16
CA ASP A 134 5.77 0.81 -0.03
C ASP A 134 6.85 -0.26 -0.24
N TRP A 135 7.01 -0.71 -1.48
CA TRP A 135 7.94 -1.77 -1.86
C TRP A 135 8.93 -1.32 -2.93
N ILE A 136 10.18 -1.75 -2.78
CA ILE A 136 11.26 -1.62 -3.77
C ILE A 136 11.88 -3.01 -3.95
N GLY A 137 11.57 -3.66 -5.06
CA GLY A 137 11.91 -5.07 -5.26
C GLY A 137 11.29 -5.94 -4.16
N MET A 138 12.10 -6.81 -3.57
CA MET A 138 11.68 -7.74 -2.50
C MET A 138 11.72 -7.13 -1.09
N CYS A 139 12.07 -5.85 -0.97
CA CYS A 139 12.15 -5.13 0.29
C CYS A 139 11.08 -4.06 0.34
N GLY A 140 10.38 -3.96 1.46
CA GLY A 140 9.39 -2.93 1.69
C GLY A 140 9.33 -2.55 3.15
N TYR A 141 8.36 -1.72 3.47
CA TYR A 141 8.01 -1.42 4.85
C TYR A 141 6.52 -1.23 4.99
N LEU A 142 6.01 -1.65 6.13
CA LEU A 142 4.68 -1.33 6.63
C LEU A 142 4.82 -0.07 7.48
N TYR A 143 3.96 0.91 7.29
CA TYR A 143 3.93 2.13 8.09
C TYR A 143 2.52 2.45 8.57
N TYR A 144 2.47 3.07 9.74
CA TYR A 144 1.25 3.63 10.31
C TYR A 144 1.17 5.11 9.93
N LEU A 145 0.07 5.52 9.32
CA LEU A 145 -0.23 6.91 9.03
C LEU A 145 -1.32 7.40 9.98
N THR A 146 -1.04 8.49 10.70
CA THR A 146 -1.94 9.09 11.68
C THR A 146 -2.21 10.54 11.35
N PHE A 147 -3.39 11.03 11.69
CA PHE A 147 -3.70 12.45 11.69
C PHE A 147 -3.59 13.02 13.10
N VAL A 148 -2.68 13.98 13.29
CA VAL A 148 -2.49 14.68 14.57
C VAL A 148 -3.32 15.95 14.53
N GLU A 149 -4.57 15.85 14.99
CA GLU A 149 -5.58 16.92 14.87
C GLU A 149 -5.12 18.26 15.46
N GLN A 150 -4.45 18.22 16.62
CA GLN A 150 -3.92 19.40 17.32
C GLN A 150 -3.00 20.28 16.44
N HIS A 151 -2.33 19.67 15.47
CA HIS A 151 -1.39 20.35 14.57
C HIS A 151 -1.87 20.36 13.12
N GLY A 152 -2.95 19.66 12.78
CA GLY A 152 -3.45 19.54 11.42
C GLY A 152 -2.47 18.84 10.47
N ILE A 153 -1.63 17.94 10.98
CA ILE A 153 -0.59 17.25 10.19
C ILE A 153 -0.79 15.73 10.15
N PHE A 154 -0.28 15.12 9.08
CA PHE A 154 -0.18 13.68 8.96
C PHE A 154 1.23 13.23 9.34
N VAL A 155 1.32 12.20 10.19
CA VAL A 155 2.60 11.62 10.61
C VAL A 155 2.64 10.15 10.24
N ALA A 156 3.66 9.78 9.47
CA ALA A 156 3.95 8.40 9.09
C ALA A 156 5.09 7.85 9.95
N ASN A 157 4.86 6.70 10.58
CA ASN A 157 5.88 5.99 11.34
C ASN A 157 6.05 4.58 10.78
N THR A 158 7.28 4.18 10.51
CA THR A 158 7.58 2.81 10.09
C THR A 158 7.20 1.84 11.20
N PHE A 159 6.31 0.91 10.88
CA PHE A 159 5.84 -0.13 11.78
C PHE A 159 6.73 -1.37 11.70
N ALA A 160 7.06 -1.82 10.49
CA ALA A 160 7.93 -2.96 10.27
C ALA A 160 8.63 -2.88 8.92
N LYS A 161 9.83 -3.43 8.83
CA LYS A 161 10.46 -3.75 7.54
C LYS A 161 9.89 -5.07 7.04
N LEU A 162 9.67 -5.15 5.74
CA LEU A 162 9.13 -6.31 5.05
C LEU A 162 10.19 -6.79 4.05
N VAL A 163 10.45 -8.09 4.04
CA VAL A 163 11.43 -8.73 3.18
C VAL A 163 10.86 -10.06 2.71
N ILE A 164 10.79 -10.24 1.39
CA ILE A 164 10.56 -11.55 0.79
C ILE A 164 11.93 -12.19 0.54
N PRO A 165 12.26 -13.30 1.22
CA PRO A 165 13.58 -13.89 1.09
C PRO A 165 13.78 -14.45 -0.31
N THR A 166 15.01 -14.29 -0.80
CA THR A 166 15.46 -14.85 -2.07
C THR A 166 16.35 -16.07 -1.88
N SER A 167 16.75 -16.40 -0.65
CA SER A 167 17.49 -17.62 -0.34
C SER A 167 16.98 -18.26 0.95
N LEU A 168 17.20 -19.57 1.09
CA LEU A 168 16.80 -20.30 2.30
C LEU A 168 17.54 -19.80 3.54
N ASP A 169 18.75 -19.26 3.36
CA ASP A 169 19.54 -18.68 4.45
C ASP A 169 18.86 -17.46 5.09
N ASP A 170 17.96 -16.77 4.37
CA ASP A 170 17.23 -15.59 4.84
C ASP A 170 15.77 -15.89 5.22
N ILE A 171 15.41 -17.17 5.42
CA ILE A 171 14.01 -17.55 5.67
C ILE A 171 13.42 -16.93 6.95
N GLU A 172 14.27 -16.58 7.92
CA GLU A 172 13.84 -15.88 9.14
C GLU A 172 13.21 -14.50 8.83
N SER A 173 13.68 -13.83 7.78
CA SER A 173 13.10 -12.56 7.31
C SER A 173 11.67 -12.74 6.80
N ALA A 174 11.32 -13.89 6.23
CA ALA A 174 9.93 -14.20 5.90
C ALA A 174 9.05 -14.31 7.15
N VAL A 175 9.52 -14.97 8.21
CA VAL A 175 8.75 -15.09 9.46
C VAL A 175 8.45 -13.71 10.04
N THR A 176 9.44 -12.81 10.04
CA THR A 176 9.27 -11.41 10.48
C THR A 176 8.24 -10.67 9.64
N THR A 177 8.32 -10.80 8.32
CA THR A 177 7.38 -10.20 7.36
C THR A 177 5.95 -10.71 7.56
N ILE A 178 5.79 -12.03 7.66
CA ILE A 178 4.50 -12.68 7.89
C ILE A 178 3.88 -12.16 9.20
N ASN A 179 4.66 -12.10 10.28
CA ASN A 179 4.18 -11.59 11.57
C ASN A 179 3.74 -10.12 11.49
N ALA A 180 4.49 -9.27 10.78
CA ALA A 180 4.10 -7.88 10.56
C ALA A 180 2.80 -7.76 9.75
N LEU A 181 2.64 -8.56 8.70
CA LEU A 181 1.44 -8.62 7.88
C LEU A 181 0.22 -9.12 8.67
N PHE A 182 0.37 -10.12 9.53
CA PHE A 182 -0.72 -10.55 10.41
C PHE A 182 -1.15 -9.49 11.41
N LYS A 183 -0.24 -8.63 11.88
CA LYS A 183 -0.62 -7.47 12.71
C LYS A 183 -1.39 -6.40 11.92
N TRP A 184 -1.20 -6.34 10.60
CA TRP A 184 -1.99 -5.46 9.74
C TRP A 184 -3.41 -5.97 9.49
N ARG A 185 -3.59 -7.30 9.46
CA ARG A 185 -4.89 -7.94 9.26
C ARG A 185 -5.89 -7.68 10.42
N VAL A 186 -5.38 -7.47 11.63
CA VAL A 186 -6.16 -7.39 12.88
C VAL A 186 -6.75 -6.00 13.09
#